data_AF-A0A9W5TNS6-F1
#
_entry.id   AF-A0A9W5TNS6-F1
#
_cell.length_a   1.000
_cell.length_b   1.000
_cell.length_c   1.000
_cell.angle_alpha   90.00
_cell.angle_beta   90.00
_cell.angle_gamma   90.00
#
_symmetry.space_group_name_H-M   'P 1'
#
loop_
_entity.id
_entity.type
_entity.pdbx_description
1 polymer ?
#
loop_
_entity_poly.entity_id
_entity_poly.type
_entity_poly.pdbx_seq_one_letter_code
_entity_poly.pdbx_strand_id
1 'polypeptide(L)'
;MGTYSNLLLGLQIIPVPLIVDTSSYLQSASVTITNPSSNDSLSVDTADSALVAGYAGGVLSLTGQGTVAEYQSVLNTLRFRGTFGALQPRDIDFEVTDMQGESSATARLQVTILL
;
A
#
# COMPACT_ATOMS: atom_id res chain seq x y z
N MET A 1 17.89 -12.81 32.57
CA MET A 1 18.62 -11.79 31.77
C MET A 1 18.15 -11.94 30.34
N GLY A 2 17.45 -10.93 29.83
CA GLY A 2 16.45 -11.04 28.77
C GLY A 2 16.95 -11.56 27.44
N THR A 3 16.17 -12.46 26.85
CA THR A 3 16.30 -12.91 25.47
C THR A 3 16.11 -11.70 24.55
N TYR A 4 17.19 -11.23 23.93
CA TYR A 4 17.11 -10.31 22.80
C TYR A 4 16.58 -11.09 21.60
N SER A 5 15.27 -11.26 21.52
CA SER A 5 14.62 -11.66 20.26
C SER A 5 14.76 -10.48 19.30
N ASN A 6 15.85 -10.46 18.53
CA ASN A 6 16.04 -9.56 17.41
C ASN A 6 15.07 -9.97 16.29
N LEU A 7 13.80 -9.60 16.44
CA LEU A 7 12.87 -9.57 15.34
C LEU A 7 13.33 -8.41 14.44
N LEU A 8 14.19 -8.69 13.47
CA LEU A 8 14.52 -7.70 12.45
C LEU A 8 13.17 -7.34 11.79
N LEU A 9 12.79 -6.06 11.87
CA LEU A 9 11.62 -5.53 11.16
C LEU A 9 12.12 -4.90 9.87
N GLY A 10 11.56 -5.34 8.74
CA GLY A 10 11.92 -4.83 7.42
C GLY A 10 11.08 -3.67 7.01
N LEU A 11 11.68 -2.68 6.37
CA LEU A 11 10.96 -1.71 5.57
C LEU A 11 11.33 -1.97 4.11
N GLN A 12 10.35 -2.40 3.32
CA GLN A 12 10.54 -2.64 1.89
C GLN A 12 9.73 -1.62 1.10
N ILE A 13 10.37 -1.01 0.11
CA ILE A 13 9.68 -0.16 -0.87
C ILE A 13 8.98 -1.09 -1.84
N ILE A 14 7.69 -0.84 -2.07
CA ILE A 14 6.91 -1.58 -3.07
C ILE A 14 6.90 -0.73 -4.35
N PRO A 15 7.34 -1.26 -5.51
CA PRO A 15 7.14 -0.54 -6.76
C PRO A 15 5.64 -0.40 -7.00
N VAL A 16 5.15 0.80 -7.29
CA VAL A 16 3.71 1.02 -7.49
C VAL A 16 3.38 1.01 -8.99
N PRO A 17 2.31 0.32 -9.42
CA PRO A 17 1.83 0.37 -10.79
C PRO A 17 1.48 1.80 -11.22
N LEU A 18 1.68 2.12 -12.50
CA LEU A 18 1.23 3.40 -13.03
C LEU A 18 -0.30 3.44 -13.05
N ILE A 19 -0.89 4.49 -12.49
CA ILE A 19 -2.31 4.77 -12.59
C ILE A 19 -2.57 5.46 -13.94
N VAL A 20 -3.45 4.84 -14.73
CA VAL A 20 -3.92 5.40 -16.01
C VAL A 20 -5.42 5.54 -15.92
N ASP A 21 -5.87 6.80 -15.89
CA ASP A 21 -7.27 7.15 -15.81
C ASP A 21 -7.56 8.34 -16.73
N THR A 22 -8.73 8.36 -17.36
CA THR A 22 -9.15 9.44 -18.27
C THR A 22 -9.91 10.57 -17.57
N SER A 23 -10.31 10.36 -16.32
CA SER A 23 -10.93 11.36 -15.45
C SER A 23 -9.88 12.33 -14.89
N SER A 24 -10.33 13.46 -14.36
CA SER A 24 -9.45 14.47 -13.78
C SER A 24 -9.06 14.20 -12.33
N TYR A 25 -9.87 13.41 -11.61
CA TYR A 25 -9.74 13.20 -10.17
C TYR A 25 -10.13 11.78 -9.80
N LEU A 26 -9.54 11.30 -8.72
CA LEU A 26 -9.90 10.07 -8.03
C LEU A 26 -10.47 10.42 -6.65
N GLN A 27 -11.28 9.52 -6.10
CA GLN A 27 -11.87 9.69 -4.76
C GLN A 27 -11.27 8.73 -3.71
N SER A 28 -10.76 7.58 -4.16
CA SER A 28 -10.14 6.61 -3.27
C SER A 28 -9.13 5.70 -3.99
N ALA A 29 -8.22 5.14 -3.21
CA ALA A 29 -7.37 4.02 -3.58
C ALA A 29 -7.33 3.01 -2.44
N SER A 30 -7.20 1.73 -2.79
CA SER A 30 -6.97 0.65 -1.84
C SER A 30 -5.72 -0.14 -2.23
N VAL A 31 -4.93 -0.49 -1.22
CA VAL A 31 -3.78 -1.38 -1.35
C VAL A 31 -3.95 -2.51 -0.35
N THR A 32 -4.14 -3.73 -0.86
CA THR A 32 -4.53 -4.89 -0.05
C THR A 32 -3.42 -5.92 -0.03
N ILE A 33 -2.99 -6.32 1.16
CA ILE A 33 -2.23 -7.55 1.37
C ILE A 33 -3.23 -8.69 1.38
N THR A 34 -3.22 -9.56 0.36
CA THR A 34 -4.23 -10.64 0.24
C THR A 34 -3.97 -11.80 1.20
N ASN A 35 -2.73 -11.97 1.65
CA ASN A 35 -2.30 -12.97 2.61
C ASN A 35 -1.60 -12.34 3.84
N PRO A 36 -2.29 -11.46 4.60
CA PRO A 36 -1.66 -10.69 5.66
C PRO A 36 -1.28 -11.56 6.86
N SER A 37 -0.16 -11.21 7.50
CA SER A 37 0.26 -11.73 8.79
C SER A 37 0.08 -10.69 9.89
N SER A 38 0.11 -11.10 11.15
CA SER A 38 -0.19 -10.26 12.32
C SER A 38 0.72 -9.04 12.48
N ASN A 39 1.93 -9.08 11.92
CA ASN A 39 2.92 -8.00 12.01
C ASN A 39 3.07 -7.23 10.70
N ASP A 40 2.21 -7.50 9.70
CA ASP A 40 2.28 -6.82 8.43
C ASP A 40 1.56 -5.47 8.50
N SER A 41 2.19 -4.45 7.94
CA SER A 41 1.61 -3.12 7.79
C SER A 41 2.04 -2.47 6.48
N LEU A 42 1.14 -1.64 5.97
CA LEU A 42 1.39 -0.74 4.85
C LEU A 42 1.31 0.70 5.36
N SER A 43 2.14 1.56 4.78
CA SER A 43 2.14 3.00 5.09
C SER A 43 2.51 3.80 3.85
N VAL A 44 1.94 4.99 3.74
CA VAL A 44 2.27 6.00 2.73
C VAL A 44 2.49 7.34 3.43
N ASP A 45 3.17 8.25 2.77
CA ASP A 45 3.34 9.63 3.18
C ASP A 45 2.32 10.52 2.46
N THR A 46 1.46 11.17 3.24
CA THR A 46 0.42 12.09 2.75
C THR A 46 0.70 13.54 3.12
N ALA A 47 1.88 13.88 3.67
CA ALA A 47 2.18 15.18 4.25
C ALA A 47 1.96 16.37 3.28
N ASP A 48 2.20 16.15 1.98
CA ASP A 48 2.06 17.16 0.93
C ASP A 48 0.76 17.01 0.11
N SER A 49 -0.25 16.33 0.66
CA SER A 49 -1.53 16.06 -0.02
C SER A 49 -2.74 16.31 0.90
N ALA A 50 -3.92 16.50 0.30
CA ALA A 50 -5.18 16.51 1.07
C ALA A 50 -5.72 15.10 1.36
N LEU A 51 -5.01 14.05 0.92
CA LEU A 51 -5.43 12.66 1.03
C LEU A 51 -5.22 12.14 2.45
N VAL A 52 -6.14 11.27 2.89
CA VAL A 52 -6.10 10.64 4.21
C VAL A 52 -5.81 9.16 4.04
N ALA A 53 -4.73 8.68 4.66
CA ALA A 53 -4.36 7.27 4.68
C ALA A 53 -4.78 6.58 5.98
N GLY A 54 -5.25 5.35 5.89
CA GLY A 54 -5.53 4.48 7.04
C GLY A 54 -5.21 3.04 6.71
N TYR A 55 -4.69 2.27 7.68
CA TYR A 55 -4.40 0.85 7.51
C TYR A 55 -5.14 0.02 8.56
N ALA A 56 -5.93 -0.95 8.12
CA ALA A 56 -6.62 -1.90 8.98
C ALA A 56 -6.82 -3.24 8.27
N GLY A 57 -6.59 -4.35 8.98
CA GLY A 57 -6.94 -5.69 8.50
C GLY A 57 -6.27 -6.12 7.20
N GLY A 58 -5.07 -5.63 6.89
CA GLY A 58 -4.37 -5.93 5.64
C GLY A 58 -4.63 -4.94 4.51
N VAL A 59 -5.51 -3.95 4.71
CA VAL A 59 -5.89 -2.97 3.68
C VAL A 59 -5.41 -1.58 4.09
N LEU A 60 -4.62 -0.94 3.21
CA LEU A 60 -4.36 0.49 3.25
C LEU A 60 -5.39 1.20 2.37
N SER A 61 -6.20 2.06 2.98
CA SER A 61 -7.14 2.93 2.28
C SER A 61 -6.56 4.34 2.18
N LEU A 62 -6.66 4.93 1.00
CA LEU A 62 -6.35 6.34 0.75
C LEU A 62 -7.63 7.01 0.25
N THR A 63 -8.12 8.02 0.94
CA THR A 63 -9.39 8.69 0.61
C THR A 63 -9.25 10.20 0.50
N GLY A 64 -10.12 10.81 -0.29
CA GLY A 64 -10.14 12.25 -0.53
C GLY A 64 -10.20 12.55 -2.02
N GLN A 65 -10.67 13.73 -2.41
CA GLN A 65 -10.59 14.11 -3.81
C GLN A 65 -9.15 14.55 -4.14
N GLY A 66 -8.51 13.88 -5.09
CA GLY A 66 -7.15 14.19 -5.52
C GLY A 66 -6.94 13.93 -7.00
N THR A 67 -5.91 14.56 -7.58
CA THR A 67 -5.58 14.28 -9.00
C THR A 67 -4.93 12.90 -9.15
N VAL A 68 -4.99 12.32 -10.36
CA VAL A 68 -4.29 11.05 -10.65
C VAL A 68 -2.80 11.12 -10.29
N ALA A 69 -2.15 12.26 -10.57
CA ALA A 69 -0.74 12.47 -10.25
C ALA A 69 -0.47 12.55 -8.74
N GLU A 70 -1.38 13.16 -7.96
CA GLU A 70 -1.29 13.24 -6.51
C GLU A 70 -1.42 11.84 -5.87
N TYR A 71 -2.41 11.06 -6.31
CA TYR A 71 -2.56 9.66 -5.92
C TYR A 71 -1.32 8.83 -6.26
N GLN A 72 -0.78 8.98 -7.47
CA GLN A 72 0.46 8.30 -7.88
C GLN A 72 1.63 8.71 -6.98
N SER A 73 1.79 10.00 -6.69
CA SER A 73 2.87 10.51 -5.85
C SER A 73 2.81 9.94 -4.43
N VAL A 74 1.63 9.94 -3.81
CA VAL A 74 1.43 9.37 -2.47
C VAL A 74 1.68 7.86 -2.50
N LEU A 75 1.10 7.13 -3.44
CA LEU A 75 1.30 5.67 -3.51
C LEU A 75 2.76 5.31 -3.81
N ASN A 76 3.52 6.11 -4.56
CA ASN A 76 4.96 5.89 -4.76
C ASN A 76 5.78 5.90 -3.45
N THR A 77 5.24 6.44 -2.36
CA THR A 77 5.87 6.39 -1.03
C THR A 77 5.52 5.12 -0.24
N LEU A 78 4.76 4.21 -0.84
CA LEU A 78 4.26 3.00 -0.19
C LEU A 78 5.39 2.14 0.35
N ARG A 79 5.27 1.84 1.63
CA ARG A 79 6.19 1.04 2.40
C ARG A 79 5.46 -0.12 3.04
N PHE A 80 5.98 -1.31 2.80
CA PHE A 80 5.61 -2.51 3.52
C PHE A 80 6.53 -2.72 4.72
N ARG A 81 5.94 -3.06 5.86
CA ARG A 81 6.65 -3.54 7.03
C ARG A 81 6.12 -4.90 7.42
N GLY A 82 7.03 -5.85 7.62
CA GLY A 82 6.72 -7.19 8.05
C GLY A 82 7.85 -7.76 8.89
N THR A 83 7.60 -8.92 9.49
CA THR A 83 8.59 -9.67 10.26
C THR A 83 9.48 -10.51 9.33
N PHE A 84 10.78 -10.27 9.36
CA PHE A 84 11.76 -11.11 8.67
C PHE A 84 11.81 -12.49 9.34
N GLY A 85 11.15 -13.46 8.74
CA GLY A 85 11.00 -14.81 9.27
C GLY A 85 9.84 -15.57 8.62
N ALA A 86 8.83 -14.83 8.12
CA ALA A 86 7.89 -15.37 7.16
C ALA A 86 8.57 -15.41 5.78
N LEU A 87 9.13 -16.56 5.40
CA LEU A 87 9.65 -16.83 4.04
C LEU A 87 8.55 -16.78 2.95
N GLN A 88 7.31 -16.50 3.34
CA GLN A 88 6.19 -16.43 2.42
C GLN A 88 6.13 -15.03 1.79
N PRO A 89 6.10 -14.94 0.45
CA PRO A 89 5.86 -13.67 -0.22
C PRO A 89 4.48 -13.10 0.15
N ARG A 90 4.34 -11.78 0.04
CA ARG A 90 3.04 -11.10 0.16
C ARG A 90 2.55 -10.64 -1.19
N ASP A 91 1.30 -10.96 -1.49
CA ASP A 91 0.63 -10.47 -2.69
C ASP A 91 -0.10 -9.17 -2.33
N ILE A 92 0.26 -8.12 -3.05
CA ILE A 92 -0.23 -6.76 -2.87
C ILE A 92 -1.08 -6.39 -4.08
N ASP A 93 -2.36 -6.15 -3.82
CA ASP A 93 -3.35 -5.74 -4.81
C ASP A 93 -3.59 -4.24 -4.72
N PHE A 94 -3.62 -3.59 -5.87
CA PHE A 94 -3.87 -2.15 -6.02
C PHE A 94 -5.15 -1.94 -6.81
N GLU A 95 -6.00 -1.05 -6.30
CA GLU A 95 -7.22 -0.61 -6.96
C GLU A 95 -7.45 0.87 -6.67
N VAL A 96 -7.90 1.62 -7.67
CA VAL A 96 -8.32 3.01 -7.51
C VAL A 96 -9.77 3.16 -7.93
N THR A 97 -10.46 4.16 -7.37
CA THR A 97 -11.84 4.48 -7.72
C THR A 97 -11.92 5.93 -8.16
N ASP A 98 -12.53 6.16 -9.32
CA ASP A 98 -12.74 7.48 -9.89
C ASP A 98 -13.89 8.24 -9.20
N MET A 99 -14.14 9.47 -9.64
CA MET A 99 -15.22 10.31 -9.11
C MET A 99 -16.63 9.83 -9.51
N GLN A 100 -16.75 8.92 -10.48
CA GLN A 100 -17.99 8.31 -10.90
C GLN A 100 -18.32 7.07 -10.07
N GLY A 101 -17.38 6.60 -9.23
CA GLY A 101 -17.52 5.40 -8.42
C GLY A 101 -17.07 4.14 -9.13
N GLU A 102 -16.46 4.26 -10.31
CA GLU A 102 -15.92 3.12 -11.05
C GLU A 102 -14.53 2.78 -10.53
N SER A 103 -14.34 1.48 -10.28
CA SER A 103 -13.07 0.93 -9.84
C SER A 103 -12.21 0.49 -11.02
N SER A 104 -10.89 0.64 -10.87
CA SER A 104 -9.94 0.12 -11.83
C SER A 104 -9.90 -1.41 -11.82
N ALA A 105 -9.29 -2.00 -12.85
CA ALA A 105 -8.84 -3.38 -12.75
C ALA A 105 -7.80 -3.52 -11.63
N THR A 106 -7.76 -4.69 -10.97
CA THR A 106 -6.77 -4.97 -9.93
C THR A 106 -5.39 -5.16 -10.54
N ALA A 107 -4.42 -4.36 -10.11
CA ALA A 107 -3.01 -4.60 -10.39
C ALA A 107 -2.38 -5.35 -9.21
N ARG A 108 -1.71 -6.48 -9.48
CA ARG A 108 -1.09 -7.31 -8.44
C ARG A 108 0.42 -7.29 -8.53
N LEU A 109 1.08 -7.18 -7.37
CA LEU A 109 2.52 -7.32 -7.23
C LEU A 109 2.86 -8.24 -6.07
N GLN A 110 4.02 -8.89 -6.18
CA GLN A 110 4.51 -9.79 -5.15
C GLN A 110 5.72 -9.18 -4.45
N VAL A 111 5.63 -9.08 -3.12
CA VAL A 111 6.71 -8.62 -2.25
C VAL A 111 7.41 -9.84 -1.68
N THR A 112 8.64 -10.09 -2.13
CA THR A 112 9.52 -11.10 -1.56
C THR A 112 10.41 -10.48 -0.50
N ILE A 113 10.45 -11.12 0.65
CA ILE A 113 11.32 -10.76 1.76
C ILE A 113 12.65 -11.49 1.56
N LEU A 114 13.70 -10.77 1.20
CA LEU A 114 15.05 -11.31 1.06
C LEU A 114 15.79 -11.18 2.40
N LEU A 115 16.47 -12.25 2.83
CA LEU A 115 17.31 -12.29 4.03
C LEU A 115 18.68 -11.64 3.77
#